data_AF-A0A350H3A1-F1
#
_entry.id   AF-A0A350H3A1-F1
#
_cell.length_a   1.000
_cell.length_b   1.000
_cell.length_c   1.000
_cell.angle_alpha   90.00
_cell.angle_beta   90.00
_cell.angle_gamma   90.00
#
_symmetry.space_group_name_H-M   'P 1'
#
loop_
_entity.id
_entity.type
_entity.pdbx_description
1 polymer ?
#
loop_
_entity_poly.entity_id
_entity_poly.type
_entity_poly.pdbx_seq_one_letter_code
_entity_poly.pdbx_strand_id
1 'polypeptide(L)'
;CHETGECIMHDDVQILMDEFEDADTIISVSPSYWADVPGQFKAFIDRCTPWCNTHEPHASISVGKKGYSIALRTGPSMRECERIIQSIEHFYGHLEIECSGNLGFCSVEFKEDLEPRKGELLEFCKQIV
;
A
#
# COMPACT_ATOMS: atom_id res chain seq x y z
N CYS A 1 15.97 -7.98 13.30
CA CYS A 1 15.63 -6.76 12.54
C CYS A 1 16.65 -5.67 12.82
N HIS A 2 16.59 -4.95 13.94
CA HIS A 2 17.46 -3.79 14.18
C HIS A 2 18.97 -4.07 14.32
N GLU A 3 19.37 -5.32 14.59
CA GLU A 3 20.79 -5.69 14.66
C GLU A 3 21.34 -6.21 13.33
N THR A 4 20.48 -6.78 12.48
CA THR A 4 20.89 -7.61 11.33
C THR A 4 20.28 -7.18 9.99
N GLY A 5 19.26 -6.31 9.98
CA GLY A 5 18.48 -6.01 8.78
C GLY A 5 17.58 -7.16 8.34
N GLU A 6 17.42 -8.21 9.15
CA GLU A 6 16.67 -9.42 8.79
C GLU A 6 15.59 -9.76 9.82
N CYS A 7 14.48 -10.32 9.35
CA CYS A 7 13.44 -10.86 10.23
C CYS A 7 13.82 -12.25 10.73
N ILE A 8 13.65 -12.51 12.03
CA ILE A 8 13.82 -13.87 12.60
C ILE A 8 12.66 -14.81 12.27
N MET A 9 11.53 -14.24 11.82
CA MET A 9 10.38 -15.00 11.37
C MET A 9 10.52 -15.22 9.86
N HIS A 10 10.65 -16.49 9.48
CA HIS A 10 10.74 -16.94 8.10
C HIS A 10 9.39 -17.52 7.66
N ASP A 11 8.54 -16.67 7.11
CA ASP A 11 7.21 -17.04 6.62
C ASP A 11 6.93 -16.37 5.27
N ASP A 12 5.67 -16.34 4.86
CA ASP A 12 5.28 -15.89 3.52
C ASP A 12 5.53 -14.40 3.27
N VAL A 13 5.94 -13.61 4.28
CA VAL A 13 6.33 -12.19 4.07
C VAL A 13 7.52 -12.09 3.12
N GLN A 14 8.43 -13.04 3.15
CA GLN A 14 9.61 -13.06 2.30
C GLN A 14 9.22 -13.25 0.83
N ILE A 15 8.25 -14.12 0.57
CA ILE A 15 7.67 -14.29 -0.78
C ILE A 15 7.08 -12.96 -1.26
N LEU A 16 6.34 -12.25 -0.40
CA LEU A 16 5.78 -10.95 -0.75
C LEU A 16 6.86 -9.89 -1.02
N MET A 17 7.96 -9.91 -0.26
CA MET A 17 9.05 -8.97 -0.48
C MET A 17 9.86 -9.28 -1.73
N ASP A 18 9.99 -10.56 -2.11
CA ASP A 18 10.57 -10.97 -3.40
C ASP A 18 9.68 -10.46 -4.57
N GLU A 19 8.35 -10.55 -4.45
CA GLU A 19 7.43 -9.96 -5.44
C GLU A 19 7.54 -8.42 -5.50
N PHE A 20 7.81 -7.75 -4.37
CA PHE A 20 8.11 -6.31 -4.36
C PHE A 20 9.44 -6.00 -5.06
N GLU A 21 10.45 -6.86 -4.88
CA GLU A 21 11.74 -6.73 -5.55
C GLU A 21 11.62 -6.90 -7.06
N ASP A 22 10.84 -7.88 -7.52
CA ASP A 22 10.67 -8.17 -8.95
C ASP A 22 9.76 -7.15 -9.67
N ALA A 23 8.90 -6.43 -8.94
CA ALA A 23 7.95 -5.49 -9.53
C ALA A 23 8.53 -4.08 -9.73
N ASP A 24 8.29 -3.48 -10.90
CA ASP A 24 8.53 -2.06 -11.16
C ASP A 24 7.46 -1.15 -10.53
N THR A 25 6.24 -1.67 -10.39
CA THR A 25 5.07 -0.93 -9.92
C THR A 25 4.28 -1.72 -8.90
N ILE A 26 3.95 -1.06 -7.78
CA ILE A 26 3.15 -1.59 -6.68
C ILE A 26 1.82 -0.83 -6.59
N ILE A 27 0.71 -1.55 -6.58
CA ILE A 27 -0.63 -0.97 -6.41
C ILE A 27 -1.24 -1.55 -5.13
N SER A 28 -1.30 -0.74 -4.08
CA SER A 28 -1.93 -1.12 -2.82
C SER A 28 -3.38 -0.65 -2.80
N VAL A 29 -4.30 -1.60 -2.61
CA VAL A 29 -5.73 -1.32 -2.51
C VAL A 29 -6.20 -1.71 -1.12
N SER A 30 -6.80 -0.78 -0.39
CA SER A 30 -7.25 -1.01 0.98
C SER A 30 -8.66 -0.52 1.22
N PRO A 31 -9.60 -1.38 1.66
CA PRO A 31 -10.85 -0.90 2.22
C PRO A 31 -10.59 -0.23 3.58
N SER A 32 -11.53 0.61 4.01
CA SER A 32 -11.57 1.12 5.39
C SER A 32 -12.23 0.11 6.30
N TYR A 33 -11.47 -0.39 7.28
CA TYR A 33 -12.02 -1.11 8.43
C TYR A 33 -11.69 -0.35 9.71
N TRP A 34 -12.73 0.18 10.36
CA TRP A 34 -12.60 1.04 11.54
C TRP A 34 -11.67 2.25 11.35
N ALA A 35 -11.81 2.93 10.19
CA ALA A 35 -11.10 4.15 9.82
C ALA A 35 -9.58 4.00 9.60
N ASP A 36 -9.12 2.78 9.31
CA ASP A 36 -7.74 2.50 8.92
C ASP A 36 -7.64 1.32 7.94
N VAL A 37 -6.42 0.96 7.54
CA VAL A 37 -6.14 -0.26 6.77
C VAL A 37 -6.57 -1.51 7.55
N PRO A 38 -6.97 -2.61 6.88
CA PRO A 38 -7.27 -3.87 7.55
C PRO A 38 -6.12 -4.35 8.44
N GLY A 39 -6.45 -4.98 9.56
CA GLY A 39 -5.44 -5.50 10.50
C GLY A 39 -4.43 -6.45 9.85
N GLN A 40 -4.84 -7.22 8.84
CA GLN A 40 -3.95 -8.07 8.04
C GLN A 40 -2.94 -7.26 7.22
N PHE A 41 -3.38 -6.14 6.62
CA PHE A 41 -2.48 -5.25 5.89
C PHE A 41 -1.52 -4.56 6.89
N LYS A 42 -2.01 -4.07 8.03
CA LYS A 42 -1.14 -3.49 9.05
C LYS A 42 -0.12 -4.50 9.59
N ALA A 43 -0.52 -5.75 9.78
CA ALA A 43 0.40 -6.83 10.19
C ALA A 43 1.50 -7.05 9.13
N PHE A 44 1.16 -7.04 7.83
CA PHE A 44 2.17 -7.09 6.77
C PHE A 44 3.13 -5.89 6.83
N ILE A 45 2.62 -4.66 6.97
CA ILE A 45 3.44 -3.45 7.13
C ILE A 45 4.40 -3.60 8.32
N ASP A 46 3.93 -4.08 9.47
CA ASP A 46 4.75 -4.28 10.66
C ASP A 46 5.85 -5.33 10.42
N ARG A 47 5.55 -6.36 9.64
CA ARG A 47 6.53 -7.38 9.25
C ARG A 47 7.59 -6.89 8.27
N CYS A 48 7.34 -5.77 7.57
CA CYS A 48 8.31 -5.10 6.72
C CYS A 48 9.33 -4.24 7.49
N THR A 49 9.34 -4.27 8.83
CA THR A 49 10.35 -3.59 9.67
C THR A 49 11.79 -3.76 9.17
N PRO A 50 12.26 -4.95 8.72
CA PRO A 50 13.63 -5.09 8.21
C PRO A 50 13.97 -4.18 7.02
N TRP A 51 12.99 -3.79 6.20
CA TRP A 51 13.15 -2.91 5.03
C TRP A 51 12.90 -1.42 5.33
N CYS A 52 12.64 -1.07 6.59
CA CYS A 52 12.32 0.31 6.97
C CYS A 52 13.59 1.15 7.11
N ASN A 53 13.73 2.19 6.28
CA ASN A 53 14.86 3.11 6.24
C ASN A 53 15.05 4.05 7.46
N THR A 54 14.37 3.80 8.58
CA THR A 54 14.49 4.61 9.82
C THR A 54 15.45 4.02 10.85
N HIS A 55 16.05 2.87 10.57
CA HIS A 55 17.03 2.22 11.42
C HIS A 55 18.13 1.56 10.59
N GLU A 56 19.24 1.24 11.23
CA GLU A 56 20.40 0.61 10.60
C GLU A 56 20.89 -0.58 11.44
N PRO A 57 21.30 -1.71 10.81
CA PRO A 57 21.19 -1.98 9.37
C PRO A 57 19.74 -2.25 8.94
N HIS A 58 19.40 -1.87 7.71
CA HIS A 58 18.16 -2.25 7.06
C HIS A 58 18.39 -2.98 5.72
N ALA A 59 17.47 -3.87 5.36
CA ALA A 59 17.36 -4.40 4.01
C ALA A 59 16.77 -3.33 3.07
N SER A 60 16.95 -3.52 1.76
CA SER A 60 16.37 -2.63 0.75
C SER A 60 15.83 -3.47 -0.41
N ILE A 61 14.88 -2.88 -1.13
CA ILE A 61 14.48 -3.33 -2.46
C ILE A 61 15.12 -2.41 -3.51
N SER A 62 15.14 -2.83 -4.77
CA SER A 62 15.68 -2.05 -5.87
C SER A 62 15.02 -0.67 -6.00
N VAL A 63 15.82 0.33 -6.36
CA VAL A 63 15.36 1.72 -6.51
C VAL A 63 14.56 1.93 -7.81
N GLY A 64 13.76 2.99 -7.85
CA GLY A 64 13.00 3.40 -9.05
C GLY A 64 11.59 2.82 -9.14
N LYS A 65 11.14 2.12 -8.10
CA LYS A 65 9.80 1.54 -8.02
C LYS A 65 8.73 2.60 -7.82
N LYS A 66 7.58 2.43 -8.48
CA LYS A 66 6.42 3.33 -8.38
C LYS A 66 5.29 2.72 -7.57
N GLY A 67 4.73 3.50 -6.66
CA GLY A 67 3.63 3.12 -5.78
C GLY A 67 2.34 3.86 -6.12
N TYR A 68 1.24 3.12 -6.18
CA TYR A 68 -0.11 3.65 -6.33
C TYR A 68 -0.99 3.19 -5.17
N SER A 69 -1.86 4.08 -4.69
CA SER A 69 -2.68 3.85 -3.50
C SER A 69 -4.17 4.00 -3.80
N ILE A 70 -4.98 2.97 -3.54
CA ILE A 70 -6.43 3.04 -3.70
C ILE A 70 -7.10 2.76 -2.36
N ALA A 71 -7.96 3.68 -1.91
CA ALA A 71 -8.78 3.49 -0.72
C ALA A 71 -10.26 3.44 -1.06
N LEU A 72 -11.03 2.59 -0.38
CA LEU A 72 -12.48 2.54 -0.53
C LEU A 72 -13.18 2.41 0.81
N ARG A 73 -14.40 2.95 0.92
CA ARG A 73 -15.18 2.92 2.15
C ARG A 73 -16.69 2.96 1.87
N THR A 74 -17.47 2.46 2.84
CA THR A 74 -18.94 2.58 2.82
C THR A 74 -19.41 3.98 3.18
N GLY A 75 -18.75 4.66 4.12
CA GLY A 75 -19.15 6.02 4.50
C GLY A 75 -18.95 7.06 3.37
N PRO A 76 -19.60 8.23 3.47
CA PRO A 76 -19.57 9.24 2.40
C PRO A 76 -18.36 10.18 2.43
N SER A 77 -17.54 10.16 3.49
CA SER A 77 -16.48 11.16 3.72
C SER A 77 -15.12 10.72 3.17
N MET A 78 -14.55 11.52 2.25
CA MET A 78 -13.23 11.30 1.66
C MET A 78 -12.09 11.34 2.67
N ARG A 79 -12.27 12.03 3.81
CA ARG A 79 -11.24 12.20 4.83
C ARG A 79 -10.65 10.88 5.35
N GLU A 80 -11.44 9.82 5.35
CA GLU A 80 -10.97 8.49 5.77
C GLU A 80 -10.25 7.75 4.65
N CYS A 81 -10.65 7.92 3.39
CA CYS A 81 -9.87 7.46 2.25
C CYS A 81 -8.50 8.15 2.23
N GLU A 82 -8.46 9.47 2.43
CA GLU A 82 -7.21 10.24 2.52
C GLU A 82 -6.29 9.71 3.62
N ARG A 83 -6.86 9.39 4.80
CA ARG A 83 -6.08 8.79 5.91
C ARG A 83 -5.48 7.44 5.52
N ILE A 84 -6.27 6.57 4.89
CA ILE A 84 -5.80 5.24 4.46
C ILE A 84 -4.73 5.37 3.38
N ILE A 85 -4.94 6.26 2.40
CA ILE A 85 -3.95 6.59 1.38
C ILE A 85 -2.64 7.05 2.04
N GLN A 86 -2.72 7.96 3.01
CA GLN A 86 -1.54 8.42 3.76
C GLN A 86 -0.84 7.29 4.52
N SER A 87 -1.57 6.34 5.11
CA SER A 87 -0.96 5.16 5.76
C SER A 87 -0.17 4.31 4.75
N ILE A 88 -0.70 4.11 3.54
CA ILE A 88 -0.04 3.35 2.47
C ILE A 88 1.17 4.12 1.93
N GLU A 89 1.02 5.41 1.62
CA GLU A 89 2.10 6.25 1.11
C GLU A 89 3.23 6.42 2.13
N HIS A 90 2.90 6.48 3.42
CA HIS A 90 3.90 6.46 4.50
C HIS A 90 4.68 5.14 4.54
N PHE A 91 4.00 4.00 4.35
CA PHE A 91 4.65 2.70 4.20
C PHE A 91 5.58 2.69 2.97
N TYR A 92 5.11 3.15 1.80
CA TYR A 92 5.95 3.28 0.61
C TYR A 92 7.21 4.11 0.83
N GLY A 93 7.09 5.25 1.54
CA GLY A 93 8.25 6.10 1.85
C GLY A 93 9.33 5.38 2.68
N HIS A 94 8.95 4.41 3.52
CA HIS A 94 9.90 3.61 4.28
C HIS A 94 10.61 2.54 3.45
N LEU A 95 9.99 2.11 2.35
CA LEU A 95 10.55 1.17 1.39
C LEU A 95 11.19 1.88 0.18
N GLU A 96 11.25 3.22 0.21
CA GLU A 96 11.80 4.06 -0.86
C GLU A 96 11.06 3.91 -2.20
N ILE A 97 9.76 3.63 -2.14
CA ILE A 97 8.86 3.55 -3.30
C ILE A 97 8.29 4.94 -3.60
N GLU A 98 8.36 5.39 -4.85
CA GLU A 98 7.83 6.70 -5.28
C GLU A 98 6.30 6.70 -5.32
N CYS A 99 5.66 7.53 -4.51
CA CYS A 99 4.20 7.70 -4.54
C CYS A 99 3.76 8.42 -5.83
N SER A 100 3.29 7.65 -6.81
CA SER A 100 3.04 8.09 -8.19
C SER A 100 1.56 8.42 -8.49
N GLY A 101 0.63 8.03 -7.61
CA GLY A 101 -0.78 8.40 -7.74
C GLY A 101 -1.68 7.72 -6.71
N ASN A 102 -2.84 8.31 -6.42
CA ASN A 102 -3.82 7.72 -5.54
C ASN A 102 -5.27 7.95 -5.98
N LEU A 103 -6.18 7.13 -5.47
CA LEU A 103 -7.61 7.19 -5.77
C LEU A 103 -8.45 6.79 -4.54
N GLY A 104 -9.53 7.52 -4.28
CA GLY A 104 -10.42 7.26 -3.14
C GLY A 104 -11.87 7.09 -3.55
N PHE A 105 -12.54 6.05 -3.04
CA PHE A 105 -13.93 5.74 -3.33
C PHE A 105 -14.80 5.74 -2.07
N CYS A 106 -15.65 6.75 -1.95
CA CYS A 106 -16.70 6.80 -0.91
C CYS A 106 -17.99 6.10 -1.35
N SER A 107 -18.85 5.78 -0.38
CA SER A 107 -20.16 5.17 -0.66
C SER A 107 -20.06 3.87 -1.46
N VAL A 108 -19.09 3.02 -1.11
CA VAL A 108 -18.93 1.65 -1.63
C VAL A 108 -19.28 0.66 -0.53
N GLU A 109 -20.42 0.00 -0.67
CA GLU A 109 -20.79 -1.16 0.13
C GLU A 109 -20.58 -2.45 -0.67
N PHE A 110 -20.90 -2.41 -1.96
CA PHE A 110 -20.80 -3.54 -2.89
C PHE A 110 -20.00 -3.19 -4.13
N LYS A 111 -19.60 -4.22 -4.88
CA LYS A 111 -18.83 -4.06 -6.13
C LYS A 111 -19.59 -3.23 -7.16
N GLU A 112 -20.92 -3.38 -7.20
CA GLU A 112 -21.83 -2.71 -8.11
C GLU A 112 -21.80 -1.19 -7.94
N ASP A 113 -21.46 -0.69 -6.75
CA ASP A 113 -21.34 0.76 -6.47
C ASP A 113 -20.18 1.41 -7.26
N LEU A 114 -19.23 0.61 -7.76
CA LEU A 114 -18.15 1.08 -8.63
C LEU A 114 -18.52 1.11 -10.11
N GLU A 115 -19.62 0.48 -10.54
CA GLU A 115 -20.04 0.46 -11.95
C GLU A 115 -20.19 1.87 -12.54
N PRO A 116 -20.88 2.83 -11.88
CA PRO A 116 -20.99 4.20 -12.37
C PRO A 116 -19.65 4.96 -12.39
N ARG A 117 -18.65 4.47 -11.64
CA ARG A 117 -17.31 5.09 -11.48
C ARG A 117 -16.21 4.37 -12.25
N LYS A 118 -16.54 3.39 -13.09
CA LYS A 118 -15.56 2.69 -13.94
C LYS A 118 -14.72 3.63 -14.80
N GLY A 119 -15.30 4.73 -15.28
CA GLY A 119 -14.57 5.73 -16.08
C GLY A 119 -13.41 6.37 -15.31
N GLU A 120 -13.62 6.71 -14.04
CA GLU A 120 -12.61 7.26 -13.15
C GLU A 120 -11.49 6.25 -12.87
N LEU A 121 -11.85 4.99 -12.59
CA LEU A 121 -10.89 3.91 -12.40
C LEU A 121 -10.04 3.66 -13.67
N LEU A 122 -10.68 3.64 -14.84
CA LEU A 122 -9.97 3.47 -16.11
C LEU A 122 -9.02 4.63 -16.39
N GLU A 123 -9.40 5.86 -16.06
CA GLU A 123 -8.53 7.03 -16.21
C GLU A 123 -7.32 6.95 -15.28
N PHE A 124 -7.52 6.50 -14.04
CA PHE A 124 -6.43 6.22 -13.12
C PHE A 124 -5.48 5.14 -13.64
N CYS A 125 -6.02 4.02 -14.16
CA CYS A 125 -5.21 2.94 -14.72
C CYS A 125 -4.33 3.39 -15.90
N LYS A 126 -4.73 4.41 -16.67
CA LYS A 126 -3.89 4.96 -17.76
C LYS A 126 -2.65 5.69 -17.25
N GLN A 127 -2.62 6.08 -15.98
CA GLN A 127 -1.48 6.75 -15.34
C GLN A 127 -0.44 5.75 -14.82
N ILE A 128 -0.76 4.46 -14.84
CA ILE A 128 0.11 3.38 -14.41
C ILE A 128 0.96 2.98 -15.61
N VAL A 129 2.25 3.34 -15.58
CA VAL A 129 3.20 3.22 -16.70
C VAL A 129 4.38 2.36 -16.30
#